data_AF-A0A540VIA7-F1
#
_entry.id   AF-A0A540VIA7-F1
#
_cell.length_a   1.000
_cell.length_b   1.000
_cell.length_c   1.000
_cell.angle_alpha   90.00
_cell.angle_beta   90.00
_cell.angle_gamma   90.00
#
_symmetry.space_group_name_H-M   'P 1'
#
loop_
_entity.id
_entity.type
_entity.pdbx_description
1 polymer ?
#
loop_
_entity_poly.entity_id
_entity_poly.type
_entity_poly.pdbx_seq_one_letter_code
_entity_poly.pdbx_strand_id
1 'polypeptide(L)'
;MNSTSLISQTRESINAALATGLGSLRKPVPLKLSDWSERHFYLSTESSYVEGPWRCLSYQREPMDVIGNDDVHENWFIKGARVGYTKMIMAASQYLAAHKRRNGAIWQPTDADRDEFVKTEIEPAIRDNPELIRIFPAFEKKSKHNTLALKQFVGAALHLRGGKAAKNYRRLTVDYVMLDEIDGFDQNIEGEGPPHQLATRRVKGANFPKAVFGSTPFTKGMSMIEDGEARCELR
;
A
#
# COMPACT_ATOMS: atom_id res chain seq x y z
N MET A 1 42.12 6.93 33.59
CA MET A 1 40.78 7.13 32.98
C MET A 1 40.09 8.25 33.75
N ASN A 2 39.77 9.37 33.11
CA ASN A 2 39.20 10.54 33.78
C ASN A 2 37.73 10.30 34.17
N SER A 3 37.36 10.64 35.41
CA SER A 3 36.01 10.49 35.98
C SER A 3 34.90 11.09 35.10
N THR A 4 35.19 12.19 34.39
CA THR A 4 34.28 12.85 33.45
C THR A 4 33.86 11.97 32.27
N SER A 5 34.74 11.06 31.82
CA SER A 5 34.49 10.12 30.72
C SER A 5 33.57 8.97 31.11
N LEU A 6 33.58 8.56 32.39
CA LEU A 6 32.68 7.53 32.90
C LEU A 6 31.25 8.05 33.06
N ILE A 7 31.10 9.32 33.46
CA ILE A 7 29.79 9.98 33.59
C ILE A 7 29.12 10.13 32.22
N SER A 8 29.86 10.51 31.18
CA SER A 8 29.32 10.62 29.82
C SER A 8 28.89 9.26 29.25
N GLN A 9 29.72 8.23 29.42
CA GLN A 9 29.44 6.88 28.93
C GLN A 9 28.24 6.24 29.66
N THR A 10 28.10 6.50 30.96
CA THR A 10 26.94 6.05 31.74
C THR A 10 25.67 6.75 31.28
N ARG A 11 25.71 8.06 31.04
CA ARG A 11 24.56 8.83 30.53
C ARG A 11 24.14 8.36 29.14
N GLU A 12 25.08 8.10 28.24
CA GLU A 12 24.79 7.52 26.91
C GLU A 12 24.12 6.15 27.01
N SER A 13 24.64 5.29 27.89
CA SER A 13 24.09 3.95 28.11
C SER A 13 22.66 4.00 28.68
N ILE A 14 22.40 4.89 29.64
CA ILE A 14 21.05 5.13 30.19
C ILE A 14 20.12 5.66 29.09
N ASN A 15 20.56 6.64 28.30
CA ASN A 15 19.75 7.20 27.21
C ASN A 15 19.43 6.14 26.14
N ALA A 16 20.37 5.27 25.80
CA ALA A 16 20.15 4.17 24.86
C ALA A 16 19.15 3.14 25.41
N ALA A 17 19.27 2.79 26.70
CA ALA A 17 18.33 1.88 27.37
C ALA A 17 16.92 2.49 27.45
N LEU A 18 16.81 3.78 27.77
CA LEU A 18 15.53 4.50 27.78
C LEU A 18 14.92 4.60 26.38
N ALA A 19 15.70 4.95 25.36
CA ALA A 19 15.24 5.03 23.98
C ALA A 19 14.75 3.66 23.46
N THR A 20 15.42 2.59 23.85
CA THR A 20 15.03 1.21 23.51
C THR A 20 13.77 0.81 24.26
N GLY A 21 13.73 1.00 25.58
CA GLY A 21 12.59 0.62 26.43
C GLY A 21 11.32 1.39 26.13
N LEU A 22 11.43 2.69 25.84
CA LEU A 22 10.30 3.55 25.47
C LEU A 22 9.99 3.52 23.96
N GLY A 23 10.80 2.83 23.16
CA GLY A 23 10.63 2.73 21.72
C GLY A 23 9.26 2.15 21.32
N SER A 24 8.68 1.28 22.15
CA SER A 24 7.34 0.70 21.97
C SER A 24 6.21 1.72 22.16
N LEU A 25 6.42 2.76 22.96
CA LEU A 25 5.46 3.84 23.22
C LEU A 25 5.54 4.97 22.21
N ARG A 26 6.60 4.98 21.38
CA ARG A 26 6.79 6.00 20.34
C ARG A 26 5.77 5.80 19.22
N LYS A 27 4.79 6.69 19.16
CA LYS A 27 3.88 6.82 18.02
C LYS A 27 4.42 7.89 17.05
N PRO A 28 4.53 7.60 15.73
CA PRO A 28 4.88 8.63 14.77
C PRO A 28 3.82 9.74 14.76
N VAL A 29 4.23 10.98 14.49
CA VAL A 29 3.30 12.11 14.33
C VAL A 29 2.33 11.76 13.21
N PRO A 30 1.00 11.82 13.42
CA PRO A 30 0.04 11.51 12.37
C PRO A 30 0.26 12.41 11.16
N LEU A 31 0.51 11.80 10.00
CA LEU A 31 0.60 12.50 8.72
C LEU A 31 -0.54 12.06 7.82
N LYS A 32 -1.03 12.97 6.97
CA LYS A 32 -1.90 12.58 5.87
C LYS A 32 -1.10 11.80 4.83
N LEU A 33 -1.80 11.01 4.01
CA LEU A 33 -1.13 10.21 2.99
C LEU A 33 -0.33 11.09 2.03
N SER A 34 -0.93 12.17 1.50
CA SER A 34 -0.23 13.08 0.58
C SER A 34 1.06 13.64 1.18
N ASP A 35 0.98 14.17 2.40
CA ASP A 35 2.12 14.76 3.11
C ASP A 35 3.21 13.73 3.44
N TRP A 36 2.83 12.49 3.76
CA TRP A 36 3.79 11.42 3.98
C TRP A 36 4.46 11.02 2.67
N SER A 37 3.70 10.90 1.58
CA SER A 37 4.23 10.54 0.26
C SER A 37 5.19 11.60 -0.27
N GLU A 38 4.92 12.89 -0.10
CA GLU A 38 5.85 13.96 -0.52
C GLU A 38 7.18 13.99 0.26
N ARG A 39 7.22 13.33 1.42
CA ARG A 39 8.44 13.19 2.24
C ARG A 39 9.23 11.92 1.95
N HIS A 40 8.56 10.84 1.55
CA HIS A 40 9.15 9.49 1.56
C HIS A 40 8.99 8.71 0.27
N PHE A 41 8.00 9.04 -0.57
CA PHE A 41 7.78 8.35 -1.83
C PHE A 41 8.64 8.97 -2.94
N TYR A 42 9.27 8.12 -3.74
CA TYR A 42 10.15 8.52 -4.82
C TYR A 42 9.69 7.86 -6.13
N LEU A 43 9.74 8.63 -7.22
CA LEU A 43 9.44 8.17 -8.56
C LEU A 43 10.72 7.62 -9.19
N SER A 44 10.85 6.29 -9.20
CA SER A 44 11.98 5.57 -9.78
C SER A 44 12.05 5.76 -11.30
N THR A 45 13.26 5.89 -11.84
CA THR A 45 13.54 6.12 -13.28
C THR A 45 12.99 5.01 -14.16
N GLU A 46 13.04 3.77 -13.69
CA GLU A 46 12.65 2.59 -14.47
C GLU A 46 11.13 2.50 -14.69
N SER A 47 10.34 3.22 -13.89
CA SER A 47 8.89 3.13 -13.85
C SER A 47 8.17 4.46 -13.95
N SER A 48 8.90 5.55 -14.18
CA SER A 48 8.36 6.91 -14.19
C SER A 48 8.96 7.72 -15.33
N TYR A 49 8.11 8.47 -16.05
CA TYR A 49 8.58 9.40 -17.07
C TYR A 49 9.44 10.54 -16.51
N VAL A 50 9.15 10.94 -15.27
CA VAL A 50 9.89 11.94 -14.52
C VAL A 50 10.40 11.27 -13.26
N GLU A 51 11.71 11.16 -13.14
CA GLU A 51 12.36 10.72 -11.92
C GLU A 51 12.36 11.84 -10.88
N GLY A 52 12.18 11.49 -9.61
CA GLY A 52 12.41 12.43 -8.52
C GLY A 52 11.50 12.23 -7.31
N PRO A 53 11.59 13.11 -6.31
CA PRO A 53 10.72 13.06 -5.15
C PRO A 53 9.26 13.24 -5.57
N TRP A 54 8.37 12.46 -4.98
CA TRP A 54 6.94 12.61 -5.21
C TRP A 54 6.47 14.02 -4.84
N ARG A 55 5.66 14.60 -5.72
CA ARG A 55 4.93 15.84 -5.52
C ARG A 55 3.51 15.58 -5.95
N CYS A 56 2.57 15.70 -5.01
CA CYS A 56 1.17 15.52 -5.35
C CYS A 56 0.78 16.59 -6.36
N LEU A 57 0.29 16.16 -7.52
CA LEU A 57 -0.46 17.07 -8.38
C LEU A 57 -1.72 17.51 -7.65
N SER A 58 -2.26 18.69 -8.00
CA SER A 58 -3.40 19.29 -7.32
C SER A 58 -4.59 18.33 -7.19
N TYR A 59 -4.89 17.58 -8.25
CA TYR A 59 -5.99 16.60 -8.28
C TYR A 59 -5.69 15.28 -7.55
N GLN A 60 -4.43 14.99 -7.20
CA GLN A 60 -4.04 13.72 -6.54
C GLN A 60 -4.15 13.82 -5.02
N ARG A 61 -3.98 15.02 -4.46
CA ARG A 61 -3.85 15.23 -3.02
C ARG A 61 -5.09 14.77 -2.26
N GLU A 62 -6.27 15.22 -2.66
CA GLU A 62 -7.53 14.86 -2.00
C GLU A 62 -7.82 13.35 -2.08
N PRO A 63 -7.81 12.69 -3.26
CA PRO A 63 -7.95 11.24 -3.35
C PRO A 63 -6.99 10.47 -2.44
N MET A 64 -5.71 10.88 -2.38
CA MET A 64 -4.74 10.26 -1.50
C MET A 64 -5.12 10.43 -0.03
N ASP A 65 -5.48 11.63 0.40
CA ASP A 65 -5.85 11.88 1.79
C ASP A 65 -7.14 11.14 2.20
N VAL A 66 -8.08 10.96 1.27
CA VAL A 66 -9.28 10.14 1.45
C VAL A 66 -8.91 8.66 1.60
N ILE A 67 -8.00 8.13 0.76
CA ILE A 67 -7.47 6.77 0.93
C ILE A 67 -6.80 6.62 2.30
N GLY A 68 -6.04 7.63 2.75
CA GLY A 68 -5.32 7.63 4.02
C GLY A 68 -6.18 7.87 5.27
N ASN A 69 -7.44 8.30 5.11
CA ASN A 69 -8.35 8.59 6.20
C ASN A 69 -9.01 7.30 6.72
N ASP A 70 -8.78 6.94 7.98
CA ASP A 70 -9.29 5.71 8.57
C ASP A 70 -10.84 5.64 8.63
N ASP A 71 -11.54 6.78 8.55
CA ASP A 71 -13.01 6.84 8.56
C ASP A 71 -13.66 6.44 7.22
N VAL A 72 -12.90 6.43 6.12
CA VAL A 72 -13.41 6.16 4.77
C VAL A 72 -13.12 4.72 4.36
N HIS A 73 -14.07 3.81 4.49
CA HIS A 73 -13.78 2.38 4.30
C HIS A 73 -13.71 1.91 2.84
N GLU A 74 -14.38 2.59 1.92
CA GLU A 74 -14.55 2.14 0.53
C GLU A 74 -14.34 3.32 -0.41
N ASN A 75 -13.50 3.15 -1.42
CA ASN A 75 -13.10 4.22 -2.35
C ASN A 75 -13.19 3.69 -3.78
N TRP A 76 -13.90 4.42 -4.63
CA TRP A 76 -14.06 4.13 -6.05
C TRP A 76 -13.58 5.34 -6.85
N PHE A 77 -12.54 5.13 -7.66
CA PHE A 77 -11.92 6.18 -8.46
C PHE A 77 -12.13 5.91 -9.95
N ILE A 78 -13.07 6.62 -10.55
CA ILE A 78 -13.11 6.77 -12.01
C ILE A 78 -11.98 7.70 -12.41
N LYS A 79 -11.07 7.21 -13.26
CA LYS A 79 -9.87 7.96 -13.64
C LYS A 79 -9.58 7.84 -15.13
N GLY A 80 -8.87 8.84 -15.66
CA GLY A 80 -8.34 8.77 -17.02
C GLY A 80 -7.08 7.89 -17.11
N ALA A 81 -6.69 7.53 -18.34
CA ALA A 81 -5.40 6.87 -18.56
C ALA A 81 -4.23 7.80 -18.24
N ARG A 82 -3.13 7.24 -17.69
CA ARG A 82 -1.86 7.95 -17.43
C ARG A 82 -1.94 9.16 -16.48
N VAL A 83 -2.87 9.15 -15.52
CA VAL A 83 -3.01 10.22 -14.50
C VAL A 83 -2.19 10.00 -13.23
N GLY A 84 -1.36 8.94 -13.19
CA GLY A 84 -0.54 8.59 -12.03
C GLY A 84 -1.26 7.79 -10.94
N TYR A 85 -2.41 7.16 -11.26
CA TYR A 85 -3.21 6.41 -10.28
C TYR A 85 -2.43 5.25 -9.62
N THR A 86 -1.74 4.43 -10.42
CA THR A 86 -0.90 3.33 -9.90
C THR A 86 0.13 3.83 -8.88
N LYS A 87 0.76 4.99 -9.13
CA LYS A 87 1.70 5.60 -8.17
C LYS A 87 1.01 6.04 -6.88
N MET A 88 -0.23 6.55 -6.94
CA MET A 88 -1.03 6.86 -5.75
C MET A 88 -1.30 5.59 -4.92
N ILE A 89 -1.65 4.48 -5.57
CA ILE A 89 -1.88 3.17 -4.92
C ILE A 89 -0.61 2.62 -4.27
N MET A 90 0.52 2.72 -4.96
CA MET A 90 1.82 2.33 -4.41
C MET A 90 2.17 3.17 -3.18
N ALA A 91 2.07 4.50 -3.29
CA ALA A 91 2.34 5.41 -2.20
C ALA A 91 1.41 5.15 -1.00
N ALA A 92 0.12 4.89 -1.25
CA ALA A 92 -0.84 4.48 -0.23
C ALA A 92 -0.44 3.19 0.47
N SER A 93 -0.06 2.15 -0.29
CA SER A 93 0.36 0.87 0.28
C SER A 93 1.60 1.00 1.16
N GLN A 94 2.57 1.82 0.76
CA GLN A 94 3.79 2.07 1.53
C GLN A 94 3.52 2.87 2.80
N TYR A 95 2.67 3.90 2.73
CA TYR A 95 2.20 4.65 3.89
C TYR A 95 1.47 3.74 4.89
N LEU A 96 0.56 2.90 4.41
CA LEU A 96 -0.19 1.98 5.24
C LEU A 96 0.73 0.96 5.92
N ALA A 97 1.76 0.48 5.22
CA ALA A 97 2.77 -0.42 5.79
C ALA A 97 3.67 0.30 6.82
N ALA A 98 4.27 1.43 6.47
CA ALA A 98 5.33 2.04 7.29
C ALA A 98 4.82 3.01 8.34
N HIS A 99 3.82 3.82 8.01
CA HIS A 99 3.26 4.81 8.92
C HIS A 99 2.19 4.21 9.82
N LYS A 100 1.27 3.43 9.23
CA LYS A 100 0.10 2.87 9.94
C LYS A 100 0.28 1.43 10.40
N ARG A 101 1.33 0.71 9.97
CA ARG A 101 1.62 -0.70 10.30
C ARG A 101 0.45 -1.64 9.99
N ARG A 102 -0.07 -1.55 8.76
CA ARG A 102 -1.23 -2.30 8.28
C ARG A 102 -0.82 -3.44 7.36
N ASN A 103 -1.50 -4.57 7.51
CA ASN A 103 -1.41 -5.65 6.53
C ASN A 103 -2.34 -5.33 5.36
N GLY A 104 -1.89 -5.58 4.14
CA GLY A 104 -2.70 -5.30 2.97
C GLY A 104 -2.46 -6.23 1.81
N ALA A 105 -3.34 -6.12 0.83
CA ALA A 105 -3.24 -6.87 -0.41
C ALA A 105 -3.58 -6.01 -1.62
N ILE A 106 -2.79 -6.15 -2.69
CA ILE A 106 -3.05 -5.53 -3.99
C ILE A 106 -3.27 -6.62 -5.02
N TRP A 107 -4.33 -6.48 -5.81
CA TRP A 107 -4.58 -7.32 -6.97
C TRP A 107 -4.33 -6.56 -8.26
N GLN A 108 -3.69 -7.25 -9.21
CA GLN A 108 -3.64 -6.89 -10.62
C GLN A 108 -4.55 -7.87 -11.41
N PRO A 109 -5.01 -7.51 -12.63
CA PRO A 109 -5.98 -8.33 -13.38
C PRO A 109 -5.54 -9.78 -13.58
N THR A 110 -4.27 -10.02 -13.90
CA THR A 110 -3.68 -11.36 -14.05
C THR A 110 -2.46 -11.59 -13.15
N ASP A 111 -2.01 -12.85 -13.05
CA ASP A 111 -0.76 -13.19 -12.36
C ASP A 111 0.48 -12.63 -13.09
N ALA A 112 0.43 -12.52 -14.42
CA ALA A 112 1.50 -11.93 -15.22
C ALA A 112 1.62 -10.42 -14.96
N ASP A 113 0.48 -9.71 -14.97
CA ASP A 113 0.43 -8.28 -14.64
C ASP A 113 0.95 -8.04 -13.22
N ARG A 114 0.61 -8.93 -12.28
CA ARG A 114 1.14 -8.87 -10.92
C ARG A 114 2.66 -9.03 -10.89
N ASP A 115 3.21 -10.02 -11.58
CA ASP A 115 4.66 -10.26 -11.62
C ASP A 115 5.41 -9.08 -12.25
N GLU A 116 4.87 -8.50 -13.32
CA GLU A 116 5.40 -7.30 -13.95
C GLU A 116 5.33 -6.10 -13.01
N PHE A 117 4.16 -5.84 -12.41
CA PHE A 117 3.95 -4.78 -11.44
C PHE A 117 4.93 -4.89 -10.26
N VAL A 118 5.20 -6.10 -9.74
CA VAL A 118 6.16 -6.23 -8.64
C VAL A 118 7.56 -5.79 -9.05
N LYS A 119 8.03 -6.28 -10.20
CA LYS A 119 9.42 -6.07 -10.66
C LYS A 119 9.66 -4.64 -11.13
N THR A 120 8.69 -4.06 -11.82
CA THR A 120 8.82 -2.75 -12.46
C THR A 120 8.42 -1.62 -11.52
N GLU A 121 7.42 -1.83 -10.67
CA GLU A 121 6.85 -0.75 -9.86
C GLU A 121 7.19 -0.90 -8.37
N ILE A 122 6.80 -2.02 -7.75
CA ILE A 122 6.89 -2.18 -6.28
C ILE A 122 8.33 -2.27 -5.79
N GLU A 123 9.17 -3.08 -6.43
CA GLU A 123 10.56 -3.29 -5.99
C GLU A 123 11.40 -2.01 -6.08
N PRO A 124 11.40 -1.25 -7.21
CA PRO A 124 12.06 0.04 -7.27
C PRO A 124 11.51 1.05 -6.27
N ALA A 125 10.19 1.11 -6.09
CA ALA A 125 9.59 2.07 -5.15
C ALA A 125 9.89 1.72 -3.67
N ILE A 126 10.16 0.46 -3.33
CA ILE A 126 10.66 0.07 -2.01
C ILE A 126 12.13 0.43 -1.87
N ARG A 127 12.96 0.15 -2.90
CA ARG A 127 14.39 0.51 -2.95
C ARG A 127 14.60 1.99 -2.69
N ASP A 128 13.75 2.84 -3.28
CA ASP A 128 13.93 4.29 -3.23
C ASP A 128 13.22 4.94 -2.03
N ASN A 129 12.66 4.13 -1.10
CA ASN A 129 12.02 4.62 0.11
C ASN A 129 12.77 4.15 1.38
N PRO A 130 13.61 5.01 2.00
CA PRO A 130 14.37 4.66 3.19
C PRO A 130 13.54 4.22 4.39
N GLU A 131 12.32 4.74 4.55
CA GLU A 131 11.42 4.34 5.65
C GLU A 131 10.96 2.88 5.48
N LEU A 132 10.76 2.43 4.24
CA LEU A 132 10.39 1.05 3.92
C LEU A 132 11.57 0.11 4.07
N ILE A 133 12.75 0.48 3.57
CA ILE A 133 13.98 -0.30 3.75
C ILE A 133 14.24 -0.57 5.23
N ARG A 134 14.10 0.46 6.08
CA ARG A 134 14.33 0.34 7.53
C ARG A 134 13.45 -0.74 8.19
N ILE A 135 12.24 -0.94 7.67
CA ILE A 135 11.29 -1.93 8.19
C ILE A 135 11.23 -3.20 7.35
N PHE A 136 12.12 -3.39 6.37
CA PHE A 136 12.14 -4.57 5.50
C PHE A 136 13.44 -5.38 5.61
N PRO A 137 13.61 -6.22 6.65
CA PRO A 137 14.85 -6.96 6.91
C PRO A 137 15.29 -7.90 5.76
N ALA A 138 14.33 -8.33 4.95
CA ALA A 138 14.51 -9.26 3.83
C ALA A 138 14.68 -8.55 2.47
N PHE A 139 14.75 -7.22 2.44
CA PHE A 139 15.07 -6.47 1.22
C PHE A 139 16.39 -6.97 0.62
N GLU A 140 16.41 -7.16 -0.71
CA GLU A 140 17.53 -7.73 -1.50
C GLU A 140 18.07 -9.10 -1.06
N LYS A 141 17.42 -9.78 -0.09
CA LYS A 141 17.79 -11.12 0.36
C LYS A 141 16.83 -12.14 -0.23
N LYS A 142 17.38 -13.26 -0.72
CA LYS A 142 16.57 -14.43 -1.05
C LYS A 142 15.90 -14.95 0.23
N SER A 143 14.59 -14.75 0.35
CA SER A 143 13.85 -15.06 1.57
C SER A 143 12.40 -15.37 1.26
N LYS A 144 11.78 -16.27 2.04
CA LYS A 144 10.33 -16.49 2.00
C LYS A 144 9.52 -15.24 2.37
N HIS A 145 10.16 -14.26 3.00
CA HIS A 145 9.60 -12.98 3.41
C HIS A 145 9.71 -11.87 2.33
N ASN A 146 10.37 -12.17 1.20
CA ASN A 146 10.48 -11.27 0.06
C ASN A 146 10.35 -12.09 -1.24
N THR A 147 9.14 -12.11 -1.80
CA THR A 147 8.79 -12.84 -3.03
C THR A 147 7.90 -11.98 -3.92
N LEU A 148 7.62 -12.44 -5.15
CA LEU A 148 6.66 -11.76 -6.05
C LEU A 148 5.23 -11.72 -5.49
N ALA A 149 4.89 -12.57 -4.52
CA ALA A 149 3.56 -12.64 -3.93
C ALA A 149 3.49 -12.01 -2.52
N LEU A 150 4.63 -11.69 -1.90
CA LEU A 150 4.67 -11.23 -0.52
C LEU A 150 5.89 -10.36 -0.26
N LYS A 151 5.67 -9.18 0.31
CA LYS A 151 6.68 -8.33 0.93
C LYS A 151 6.35 -8.21 2.42
N GLN A 152 7.15 -8.86 3.27
CA GLN A 152 6.94 -8.87 4.72
C GLN A 152 7.81 -7.81 5.40
N PHE A 153 7.15 -6.81 5.97
CA PHE A 153 7.76 -5.77 6.78
C PHE A 153 7.67 -6.11 8.26
N VAL A 154 8.41 -5.37 9.09
CA VAL A 154 8.27 -5.41 10.55
C VAL A 154 6.93 -4.77 10.92
N GLY A 155 5.98 -5.61 11.36
CA GLY A 155 4.64 -5.18 11.79
C GLY A 155 3.63 -4.96 10.67
N ALA A 156 3.97 -5.27 9.42
CA ALA A 156 3.05 -5.19 8.27
C ALA A 156 3.42 -6.21 7.18
N ALA A 157 2.47 -6.62 6.36
CA ALA A 157 2.69 -7.48 5.21
C ALA A 157 1.92 -6.94 4.00
N LEU A 158 2.56 -6.95 2.83
CA LEU A 158 1.94 -6.62 1.56
C LEU A 158 1.85 -7.88 0.70
N HIS A 159 0.63 -8.36 0.48
CA HIS A 159 0.33 -9.47 -0.41
C HIS A 159 0.05 -8.96 -1.82
N LEU A 160 0.66 -9.58 -2.83
CA LEU A 160 0.46 -9.22 -4.24
C LEU A 160 -0.15 -10.41 -4.98
N ARG A 161 -1.27 -10.20 -5.66
CA ARG A 161 -2.09 -11.29 -6.23
C ARG A 161 -2.53 -10.99 -7.66
N GLY A 162 -2.69 -12.04 -8.47
CA GLY A 162 -3.41 -11.97 -9.74
C GLY A 162 -4.90 -12.19 -9.56
N GLY A 163 -5.71 -11.56 -10.40
CA GLY A 163 -7.16 -11.50 -10.28
C GLY A 163 -7.95 -12.68 -10.84
N LYS A 164 -7.32 -13.52 -11.68
CA LYS A 164 -8.00 -14.59 -12.44
C LYS A 164 -8.46 -15.80 -11.62
N ALA A 165 -7.70 -16.20 -10.61
CA ALA A 165 -7.97 -17.43 -9.87
C ALA A 165 -8.65 -17.15 -8.53
N ALA A 166 -9.77 -17.81 -8.23
CA ALA A 166 -10.52 -17.58 -6.99
C ALA A 166 -9.69 -17.93 -5.75
N LYS A 167 -8.78 -18.91 -5.86
CA LYS A 167 -7.82 -19.25 -4.81
C LYS A 167 -7.01 -18.04 -4.31
N ASN A 168 -6.74 -17.05 -5.16
CA ASN A 168 -5.94 -15.87 -4.84
C ASN A 168 -6.67 -14.89 -3.90
N TYR A 169 -8.00 -15.01 -3.78
CA TYR A 169 -8.83 -14.19 -2.88
C TYR A 169 -9.09 -14.87 -1.53
N ARG A 170 -8.68 -16.13 -1.36
CA ARG A 170 -8.91 -16.91 -0.14
C ARG A 170 -7.74 -16.75 0.84
N ARG A 171 -8.00 -17.06 2.12
CA ARG A 171 -6.98 -17.20 3.18
C ARG A 171 -6.10 -15.95 3.42
N LEU A 172 -6.64 -14.77 3.16
CA LEU A 172 -6.05 -13.49 3.57
C LEU A 172 -6.90 -12.87 4.67
N THR A 173 -6.23 -12.35 5.70
CA THR A 173 -6.83 -11.48 6.73
C THR A 173 -5.96 -10.23 6.76
N VAL A 174 -6.49 -9.13 6.24
CA VAL A 174 -5.73 -7.90 6.00
C VAL A 174 -6.56 -6.70 6.43
N ASP A 175 -5.91 -5.57 6.69
CA ASP A 175 -6.58 -4.32 7.03
C ASP A 175 -7.06 -3.57 5.79
N TYR A 176 -6.34 -3.71 4.66
CA TYR A 176 -6.70 -3.05 3.42
C TYR A 176 -6.58 -3.93 2.17
N VAL A 177 -7.41 -3.63 1.17
CA VAL A 177 -7.35 -4.22 -0.17
C VAL A 177 -7.39 -3.13 -1.24
N MET A 178 -6.63 -3.34 -2.31
CA MET A 178 -6.61 -2.45 -3.47
C MET A 178 -6.69 -3.29 -4.75
N LEU A 179 -7.59 -2.94 -5.67
CA LEU A 179 -7.61 -3.51 -7.02
C LEU A 179 -7.28 -2.37 -7.98
N ASP A 180 -6.15 -2.51 -8.67
CA ASP A 180 -5.75 -1.59 -9.74
C ASP A 180 -6.31 -2.09 -11.06
N GLU A 181 -6.84 -1.18 -11.88
CA GLU A 181 -7.53 -1.50 -13.13
C GLU A 181 -8.68 -2.51 -13.00
N ILE A 182 -9.63 -2.24 -12.09
CA ILE A 182 -10.74 -3.16 -11.79
C ILE A 182 -11.56 -3.59 -13.01
N ASP A 183 -11.72 -2.74 -14.02
CA ASP A 183 -12.46 -3.08 -15.24
C ASP A 183 -11.72 -4.09 -16.13
N GLY A 184 -10.42 -4.30 -15.90
CA GLY A 184 -9.64 -5.34 -16.58
C GLY A 184 -9.84 -6.74 -16.00
N PHE A 185 -10.55 -6.88 -14.88
CA PHE A 185 -10.80 -8.17 -14.23
C PHE A 185 -12.01 -8.88 -14.85
N ASP A 186 -12.08 -10.20 -14.66
CA ASP A 186 -13.31 -10.93 -14.96
C ASP A 186 -14.43 -10.50 -14.02
N GLN A 187 -15.63 -10.33 -14.57
CA GLN A 187 -16.84 -9.96 -13.82
C GLN A 187 -17.22 -11.01 -12.76
N ASN A 188 -16.83 -12.27 -12.99
CA ASN A 188 -17.08 -13.37 -12.08
C ASN A 188 -15.86 -14.29 -12.04
N ILE A 189 -15.16 -14.29 -10.90
CA ILE A 189 -13.93 -15.07 -10.73
C ILE A 189 -14.30 -16.53 -10.45
N GLU A 190 -14.12 -17.40 -11.45
CA GLU A 190 -14.38 -18.86 -11.37
C GLU A 190 -15.77 -19.22 -10.78
N GLY A 191 -16.78 -18.36 -10.98
CA GLY A 191 -18.14 -18.59 -10.48
C GLY A 191 -18.39 -18.15 -9.02
N GLU A 192 -17.41 -17.59 -8.32
CA GLU A 192 -17.52 -17.19 -6.91
C GLU A 192 -18.05 -15.75 -6.69
N GLY A 193 -18.14 -14.98 -7.76
CA GLY A 193 -18.61 -13.59 -7.76
C GLY A 193 -17.55 -12.58 -8.20
N PRO A 194 -17.88 -11.28 -8.10
CA PRO A 194 -17.03 -10.23 -8.62
C PRO A 194 -15.81 -9.95 -7.72
N PRO A 195 -14.69 -9.52 -8.31
CA PRO A 195 -13.39 -9.41 -7.63
C PRO A 195 -13.41 -8.43 -6.45
N HIS A 196 -14.10 -7.28 -6.58
CA HIS A 196 -14.20 -6.30 -5.49
C HIS A 196 -14.87 -6.89 -4.24
N GLN A 197 -15.92 -7.72 -4.39
CA GLN A 197 -16.58 -8.34 -3.24
C GLN A 197 -15.69 -9.42 -2.61
N LEU A 198 -15.03 -10.24 -3.43
CA LEU A 198 -14.13 -11.28 -2.95
C LEU A 198 -12.97 -10.71 -2.14
N ALA A 199 -12.37 -9.61 -2.63
CA ALA A 199 -11.31 -8.87 -1.95
C ALA A 199 -11.81 -8.16 -0.69
N THR A 200 -12.95 -7.44 -0.74
CA THR A 200 -13.50 -6.72 0.42
C THR A 200 -13.85 -7.65 1.57
N ARG A 201 -14.21 -8.91 1.30
CA ARG A 201 -14.39 -9.92 2.36
C ARG A 201 -13.13 -10.16 3.21
N ARG A 202 -11.93 -9.80 2.71
CA ARG A 202 -10.65 -9.98 3.43
C ARG A 202 -10.35 -8.93 4.48
N VAL A 203 -11.04 -7.79 4.42
CA VAL A 203 -10.95 -6.73 5.43
C VAL A 203 -12.04 -6.81 6.50
N LYS A 204 -12.94 -7.80 6.40
CA LYS A 204 -13.95 -8.04 7.44
C LYS A 204 -13.27 -8.40 8.75
N GLY A 205 -13.55 -7.61 9.79
CA GLY A 205 -12.96 -7.78 11.12
C GLY A 205 -11.68 -6.98 11.36
N ALA A 206 -11.18 -6.24 10.35
CA ALA A 206 -10.13 -5.26 10.57
C ALA A 206 -10.66 -4.08 11.40
N ASN A 207 -9.82 -3.51 12.27
CA ASN A 207 -10.20 -2.34 13.07
C ASN A 207 -10.43 -1.09 12.21
N PHE A 208 -9.73 -1.00 11.07
CA PHE A 208 -9.78 0.12 10.14
C PHE A 208 -9.81 -0.42 8.71
N PRO A 209 -10.95 -1.02 8.29
CA PRO A 209 -11.05 -1.69 7.01
C PRO A 209 -10.96 -0.67 5.88
N LYS A 210 -10.21 -1.01 4.83
CA LYS A 210 -10.04 -0.15 3.66
C LYS A 210 -10.13 -0.95 2.37
N ALA A 211 -10.98 -0.50 1.46
CA ALA A 211 -11.10 -1.02 0.11
C ALA A 211 -10.92 0.14 -0.88
N VAL A 212 -10.04 -0.04 -1.85
CA VAL A 212 -9.74 0.96 -2.88
C VAL A 212 -9.81 0.31 -4.26
N PHE A 213 -10.61 0.90 -5.14
CA PHE A 213 -10.81 0.43 -6.49
C PHE A 213 -10.65 1.60 -7.45
N GLY A 214 -9.98 1.38 -8.57
CA GLY A 214 -9.86 2.40 -9.60
C GLY A 214 -9.62 1.79 -10.96
N SER A 215 -10.17 2.42 -11.99
CA SER A 215 -9.91 2.06 -13.38
C SER A 215 -10.35 3.17 -14.32
N THR A 216 -9.93 3.05 -15.57
CA THR A 216 -10.53 3.78 -16.68
C THR A 216 -11.80 3.02 -17.11
N PRO A 217 -12.98 3.65 -17.19
CA PRO A 217 -14.20 2.96 -17.61
C PRO A 217 -14.02 2.37 -19.01
N PHE A 218 -14.28 1.07 -19.18
CA PHE A 218 -14.12 0.41 -20.48
C PHE A 218 -15.39 0.51 -21.34
N THR A 219 -16.39 -0.33 -21.05
CA THR A 219 -17.66 -0.38 -21.78
C THR A 219 -18.79 0.08 -20.88
N LYS A 220 -19.53 1.11 -21.32
CA LYS A 220 -20.68 1.65 -20.59
C LYS A 220 -21.69 0.55 -20.27
N GLY A 221 -22.06 0.44 -18.99
CA GLY A 221 -23.03 -0.56 -18.51
C GLY A 221 -22.47 -1.97 -18.28
N MET A 222 -21.17 -2.18 -18.50
CA MET A 222 -20.43 -3.36 -18.03
C MET A 222 -19.21 -2.97 -17.18
N SER A 223 -19.04 -1.69 -16.90
CA SER A 223 -17.90 -1.16 -16.14
C SER A 223 -18.12 -1.36 -14.64
N MET A 224 -17.25 -2.15 -14.01
CA MET A 224 -17.31 -2.37 -12.57
C MET A 224 -17.01 -1.08 -11.79
N ILE A 225 -16.19 -0.19 -12.36
CA ILE A 225 -15.92 1.12 -11.75
C ILE A 225 -17.13 2.05 -11.79
N GLU A 226 -17.87 2.12 -12.91
CA GLU A 226 -19.12 2.90 -13.00
C GLU A 226 -20.17 2.35 -12.02
N ASP A 227 -20.35 1.02 -11.98
CA ASP A 227 -21.29 0.38 -11.04
C ASP A 227 -20.94 0.66 -9.58
N GLY A 228 -19.65 0.77 -9.26
CA GLY A 228 -19.18 1.06 -7.91
C GLY A 228 -19.36 2.51 -7.49
N GLU A 229 -19.09 3.45 -8.38
CA GLU A 229 -19.37 4.88 -8.17
C GLU A 229 -20.86 5.09 -7.89
N ALA A 230 -21.74 4.56 -8.75
CA ALA A 230 -23.19 4.70 -8.59
C ALA A 230 -23.70 4.16 -7.24
N ARG A 231 -23.08 3.10 -6.71
CA ARG A 231 -23.42 2.58 -5.37
C ARG A 231 -23.01 3.51 -4.22
N CYS A 232 -21.97 4.32 -4.42
CA CYS A 232 -21.50 5.26 -3.39
C CYS A 232 -22.38 6.50 -3.31
N GLU A 233 -22.91 6.98 -4.44
CA GLU A 233 -23.84 8.13 -4.46
C GLU A 233 -25.18 7.84 -3.76
N LEU A 234 -25.54 6.56 -3.61
CA LEU A 234 -26.78 6.11 -2.99
C LEU A 234 -26.69 5.91 -1.46
N ARG A 235 -25.51 6.12 -0.84
CA ARG A 235 -25.26 5.94 0.60
C ARG A 235 -25.14 7.26 1.33
#